data_AF-A0A7W1I638-F1
#
_entry.id   AF-A0A7W1I638-F1
#
_cell.length_a   1.000
_cell.length_b   1.000
_cell.length_c   1.000
_cell.angle_alpha   90.00
_cell.angle_beta   90.00
_cell.angle_gamma   90.00
#
_symmetry.space_group_name_H-M   'P 1'
#
loop_
_entity.id
_entity.type
_entity.pdbx_description
1 polymer ?
#
loop_
_entity_poly.entity_id
_entity_poly.type
_entity_poly.pdbx_seq_one_letter_code
_entity_poly.pdbx_strand_id
1 'polypeptide(L)'
;TTANSGIMRRALAASGETGLPVIVHCEDKGLAMGSMHEGSVSRELGLDGIPAAAEEIIIARDLMLAELAGGWLHVCHVTTGRGADLIRQGKARGVQVTAEVMPHHLTMTDGWVAGSRTLVNVNEPPEAAGDPADPNTKVNPPLRPAAETVNLLAALRDGTIDLIATDHAPHAVPEKSDSAFDRAAFGLSGLEFAVPLMLALVRADQMSISDVVRYLSLTPARLWKLPGGHLSEGAPADITVIDPEERWVVDRATLSTKSANTPLLGMELQGRIKLTMVGGEVRFASD
;
A
#
# COMPACT_ATOMS: atom_id res chain seq x y z
N THR A 1 15.31 5.93 0.81
CA THR A 1 15.93 5.10 1.87
C THR A 1 17.40 5.41 1.99
N THR A 2 17.92 5.56 3.21
CA THR A 2 19.37 5.70 3.44
C THR A 2 19.86 4.60 4.38
N ALA A 3 21.01 4.01 4.04
CA ALA A 3 21.70 3.07 4.93
C ALA A 3 22.51 3.80 6.02
N ASN A 4 22.72 5.11 5.88
CA ASN A 4 23.55 5.90 6.79
C ASN A 4 22.70 6.56 7.89
N SER A 5 22.79 6.03 9.11
CA SER A 5 22.09 6.55 10.30
C SER A 5 22.42 8.01 10.60
N GLY A 6 23.63 8.47 10.30
CA GLY A 6 24.03 9.87 10.48
C GLY A 6 23.33 10.82 9.51
N ILE A 7 23.09 10.39 8.26
CA ILE A 7 22.28 11.14 7.30
C ILE A 7 20.83 11.17 7.76
N MET A 8 20.26 10.02 8.14
CA MET A 8 18.87 9.94 8.61
C MET A 8 18.63 10.82 9.83
N ARG A 9 19.51 10.77 10.83
CA ARG A 9 19.42 11.63 12.02
C ARG A 9 19.40 13.12 11.65
N ARG A 10 20.27 13.56 10.73
CA ARG A 10 20.29 14.97 10.29
C ARG A 10 19.01 15.36 9.56
N ALA A 11 18.48 14.47 8.72
CA ALA A 11 17.20 14.70 8.05
C ALA A 11 16.05 14.83 9.06
N LEU A 12 16.01 13.97 10.09
CA LEU A 12 15.02 14.04 11.16
C LEU A 12 15.15 15.30 12.03
N ALA A 13 16.38 15.76 12.31
CA ALA A 13 16.58 17.03 13.00
C ALA A 13 16.04 18.21 12.17
N ALA A 14 16.32 18.24 10.86
CA ALA A 14 15.78 19.27 9.96
C ALA A 14 14.25 19.18 9.80
N SER A 15 13.68 17.97 9.90
CA SER A 15 12.23 17.75 9.94
C SER A 15 11.59 18.44 11.15
N GLY A 16 12.22 18.38 12.33
CA GLY A 16 11.73 19.09 13.52
C GLY A 16 11.71 20.61 13.34
N GLU A 17 12.68 21.19 12.65
CA GLU A 17 12.75 22.63 12.37
C GLU A 17 11.71 23.10 11.34
N THR A 18 11.47 22.27 10.32
CA THR A 18 10.56 22.61 9.20
C THR A 18 9.10 22.21 9.45
N GLY A 19 8.86 21.30 10.40
CA GLY A 19 7.54 20.71 10.65
C GLY A 19 7.04 19.82 9.50
N LEU A 20 7.95 19.33 8.65
CA LEU A 20 7.68 18.43 7.53
C LEU A 20 8.20 17.02 7.83
N PRO A 21 7.53 15.95 7.35
CA PRO A 21 7.95 14.58 7.62
C PRO A 21 9.21 14.18 6.84
N VAL A 22 10.01 13.28 7.40
CA VAL A 22 10.89 12.40 6.63
C VAL A 22 10.10 11.15 6.25
N ILE A 23 9.75 11.05 4.96
CA ILE A 23 9.03 9.91 4.38
C ILE A 23 10.04 8.85 3.94
N VAL A 24 9.91 7.61 4.42
CA VAL A 24 10.91 6.56 4.20
C VAL A 24 10.31 5.24 3.74
N HIS A 25 10.82 4.73 2.62
CA HIS A 25 10.78 3.32 2.26
C HIS A 25 11.75 2.54 3.16
N CYS A 26 11.25 1.74 4.10
CA CYS A 26 12.08 1.01 5.05
C CYS A 26 12.62 -0.28 4.43
N GLU A 27 13.90 -0.28 4.06
CA GLU A 27 14.56 -1.43 3.44
C GLU A 27 16.06 -1.47 3.77
N ASP A 28 16.49 -2.56 4.40
CA ASP A 28 17.90 -2.90 4.54
C ASP A 28 18.37 -3.60 3.26
N LYS A 29 19.17 -2.88 2.48
CA LYS A 29 19.67 -3.36 1.17
C LYS A 29 20.50 -4.64 1.25
N GLY A 30 21.13 -4.92 2.39
CA GLY A 30 21.90 -6.16 2.56
C GLY A 30 21.01 -7.38 2.70
N LEU A 31 19.77 -7.21 3.14
CA LEU A 31 18.78 -8.27 3.32
C LEU A 31 17.75 -8.31 2.18
N ALA A 32 17.52 -7.19 1.48
CA ALA A 32 16.49 -7.06 0.45
C ALA A 32 16.91 -7.52 -0.96
N MET A 33 17.79 -8.52 -1.06
CA MET A 33 18.35 -8.98 -2.36
C MET A 33 17.46 -9.98 -3.11
N GLY A 34 16.35 -10.43 -2.52
CA GLY A 34 15.41 -11.37 -3.15
C GLY A 34 14.38 -10.71 -4.08
N SER A 35 13.38 -11.48 -4.51
CA SER A 35 12.31 -11.04 -5.44
C SER A 35 10.89 -11.15 -4.90
N MET A 36 10.70 -11.80 -3.75
CA MET A 36 9.40 -11.95 -3.07
C MET A 36 9.62 -12.15 -1.58
N HIS A 37 8.57 -12.40 -0.79
CA HIS A 37 8.73 -12.69 0.64
C HIS A 37 9.54 -13.99 0.86
N GLU A 38 10.52 -13.96 1.76
CA GLU A 38 11.21 -15.16 2.24
C GLU A 38 10.30 -16.01 3.12
N GLY A 39 9.81 -17.14 2.59
CA GLY A 39 8.87 -18.00 3.29
C GLY A 39 8.71 -19.38 2.65
N SER A 40 7.61 -20.07 2.97
CA SER A 40 7.29 -21.37 2.37
C SER A 40 7.09 -21.27 0.86
N VAL A 41 6.38 -20.23 0.40
CA VAL A 41 6.09 -20.03 -1.03
C VAL A 41 7.36 -19.78 -1.85
N SER A 42 8.27 -18.91 -1.39
CA SER A 42 9.51 -18.66 -2.13
C SER A 42 10.38 -19.91 -2.25
N ARG A 43 10.39 -20.76 -1.20
CA ARG A 43 11.07 -22.06 -1.22
C ARG A 43 10.45 -23.03 -2.21
N GLU A 44 9.12 -23.09 -2.25
CA GLU A 44 8.38 -23.94 -3.20
C GLU A 44 8.66 -23.54 -4.65
N LEU A 45 8.67 -22.24 -4.93
CA LEU A 45 8.91 -21.70 -6.27
C LEU A 45 10.41 -21.66 -6.64
N GLY A 46 11.32 -21.93 -5.70
CA GLY A 46 12.77 -21.83 -5.92
C GLY A 46 13.25 -20.41 -6.17
N LEU A 47 12.60 -19.41 -5.58
CA LEU A 47 12.91 -17.99 -5.73
C LEU A 47 13.60 -17.43 -4.48
N ASP A 48 14.56 -16.53 -4.68
CA ASP A 48 15.21 -15.82 -3.58
C ASP A 48 14.21 -14.91 -2.86
N GLY A 49 14.16 -15.04 -1.54
CA GLY A 49 13.23 -14.31 -0.67
C GLY A 49 13.85 -13.06 -0.04
N ILE A 50 12.97 -12.14 0.36
CA ILE A 50 13.26 -10.97 1.18
C ILE A 50 12.67 -11.21 2.58
N PRO A 51 13.51 -11.34 3.61
CA PRO A 51 13.05 -11.55 4.97
C PRO A 51 12.29 -10.34 5.50
N ALA A 52 11.35 -10.57 6.41
CA ALA A 52 10.62 -9.51 7.13
C ALA A 52 11.58 -8.52 7.84
N ALA A 53 12.72 -9.04 8.32
CA ALA A 53 13.77 -8.26 8.97
C ALA A 53 14.35 -7.13 8.10
N ALA A 54 14.29 -7.26 6.76
CA ALA A 54 14.75 -6.21 5.85
C ALA A 54 13.97 -4.90 6.03
N GLU A 55 12.69 -4.97 6.37
CA GLU A 55 11.85 -3.80 6.67
C GLU A 55 12.01 -3.37 8.14
N GLU A 56 11.88 -4.34 9.04
CA GLU A 56 11.70 -4.11 10.48
C GLU A 56 12.92 -3.46 11.15
N ILE A 57 14.13 -3.80 10.70
CA ILE A 57 15.37 -3.20 11.21
C ILE A 57 15.43 -1.70 10.91
N ILE A 58 14.99 -1.30 9.72
CA ILE A 58 14.99 0.12 9.33
C ILE A 58 13.90 0.89 10.08
N ILE A 59 12.71 0.31 10.26
CA ILE A 59 11.66 0.89 11.11
C ILE A 59 12.20 1.13 12.52
N ALA A 60 12.79 0.10 13.15
CA ALA A 60 13.32 0.22 14.51
C ALA A 60 14.41 1.29 14.62
N ARG A 61 15.37 1.29 13.69
CA ARG A 61 16.45 2.29 13.63
C ARG A 61 15.88 3.70 13.51
N ASP A 62 14.97 3.92 12.57
CA ASP A 62 14.47 5.26 12.25
C ASP A 62 13.56 5.80 13.35
N LEU A 63 12.83 4.94 14.05
CA LEU A 63 12.11 5.31 15.28
C LEU A 63 13.05 5.81 16.38
N MET A 64 14.15 5.09 16.63
CA MET A 64 15.15 5.53 17.63
C MET A 64 15.79 6.86 17.24
N LEU A 65 16.06 7.07 15.95
CA LEU A 65 16.63 8.33 15.46
C LEU A 65 15.61 9.47 15.50
N ALA A 66 14.34 9.21 15.24
CA ALA A 66 13.27 10.20 15.32
C ALA A 66 13.04 10.62 16.77
N GLU A 67 13.05 9.67 17.70
CA GLU A 67 13.00 9.90 19.15
C GLU A 67 14.17 10.78 19.61
N LEU A 68 15.39 10.47 19.15
CA LEU A 68 16.60 11.24 19.48
C LEU A 68 16.59 12.65 18.89
N ALA A 69 16.09 12.81 17.67
CA ALA A 69 16.16 14.08 16.92
C ALA A 69 14.93 14.98 17.14
N GLY A 70 13.83 14.44 17.68
CA GLY A 70 12.55 15.16 17.78
C GLY A 70 11.90 15.45 16.43
N GLY A 71 12.21 14.65 15.40
CA GLY A 71 11.68 14.82 14.05
C GLY A 71 10.42 14.01 13.77
N TRP A 72 9.73 14.35 12.69
CA TRP A 72 8.56 13.60 12.21
C TRP A 72 8.98 12.52 11.22
N LEU A 73 8.75 11.26 11.57
CA LEU A 73 8.93 10.10 10.70
C LEU A 73 7.62 9.68 10.04
N HIS A 74 7.65 9.39 8.74
CA HIS A 74 6.55 8.70 8.06
C HIS A 74 7.06 7.41 7.40
N VAL A 75 6.53 6.26 7.81
CA VAL A 75 6.91 4.93 7.32
C VAL A 75 6.01 4.53 6.15
N CYS A 76 6.61 4.41 4.96
CA CYS A 76 5.90 3.97 3.77
C CYS A 76 5.55 2.48 3.82
N HIS A 77 4.43 2.13 3.16
CA HIS A 77 3.99 0.78 2.79
C HIS A 77 4.43 -0.32 3.77
N VAL A 78 3.94 -0.26 5.02
CA VAL A 78 4.26 -1.27 6.06
C VAL A 78 3.69 -2.61 5.65
N THR A 79 4.49 -3.67 5.77
CA THR A 79 4.07 -5.02 5.35
C THR A 79 4.18 -6.07 6.42
N THR A 80 4.75 -5.77 7.58
CA THR A 80 4.88 -6.71 8.70
C THR A 80 4.14 -6.26 9.95
N GLY A 81 3.55 -7.21 10.68
CA GLY A 81 2.89 -7.03 11.97
C GLY A 81 3.88 -6.64 13.05
N ARG A 82 5.12 -7.13 13.01
CA ARG A 82 6.20 -6.65 13.89
C ARG A 82 6.63 -5.23 13.56
N GLY A 83 6.65 -4.84 12.28
CA GLY A 83 6.86 -3.46 11.83
C GLY A 83 5.77 -2.53 12.39
N ALA A 84 4.49 -2.94 12.26
CA ALA A 84 3.38 -2.24 12.88
C ALA A 84 3.52 -2.15 14.41
N ASP A 85 3.96 -3.22 15.09
CA ASP A 85 4.18 -3.19 16.53
C ASP A 85 5.31 -2.24 16.95
N LEU A 86 6.40 -2.18 16.20
CA LEU A 86 7.45 -1.19 16.43
C LEU A 86 6.91 0.24 16.31
N ILE A 87 6.07 0.52 15.31
CA ILE A 87 5.41 1.82 15.14
C ILE A 87 4.49 2.11 16.33
N ARG A 88 3.68 1.14 16.76
CA ARG A 88 2.81 1.25 17.95
C ARG A 88 3.60 1.61 19.20
N GLN A 89 4.72 0.91 19.44
CA GLN A 89 5.62 1.19 20.55
C GLN A 89 6.25 2.59 20.44
N GLY A 90 6.63 3.01 19.23
CA GLY A 90 7.13 4.35 18.96
C GLY A 90 6.12 5.43 19.31
N LYS A 91 4.87 5.30 18.83
CA LYS A 91 3.77 6.20 19.19
C LYS A 91 3.53 6.24 20.70
N ALA A 92 3.56 5.08 21.38
CA ALA A 92 3.39 4.99 22.84
C ALA A 92 4.49 5.71 23.65
N ARG A 93 5.71 5.82 23.10
CA ARG A 93 6.80 6.63 23.69
C ARG A 93 6.72 8.11 23.32
N GLY A 94 5.75 8.53 22.53
CA GLY A 94 5.58 9.92 22.07
C GLY A 94 6.45 10.29 20.86
N VAL A 95 7.03 9.29 20.17
CA VAL A 95 7.71 9.55 18.89
C VAL A 95 6.69 10.07 17.89
N GLN A 96 6.99 11.18 17.21
CA GLN A 96 6.17 11.69 16.13
C GLN A 96 6.34 10.80 14.90
N VAL A 97 5.59 9.70 14.86
CA VAL A 97 5.61 8.74 13.75
C VAL A 97 4.20 8.55 13.17
N THR A 98 4.17 8.47 11.85
CA THR A 98 3.00 8.06 11.07
C THR A 98 3.37 6.94 10.12
N ALA A 99 2.39 6.18 9.63
CA ALA A 99 2.61 5.10 8.70
C ALA A 99 1.46 4.94 7.71
N GLU A 100 1.74 4.29 6.59
CA GLU A 100 0.78 3.93 5.56
C GLU A 100 0.84 2.44 5.21
N VAL A 101 -0.26 1.90 4.71
CA VAL A 101 -0.38 0.52 4.19
C VAL A 101 -1.10 0.52 2.85
N MET A 102 -0.76 -0.43 1.98
CA MET A 102 -1.32 -0.48 0.63
C MET A 102 -2.53 -1.41 0.55
N PRO A 103 -3.53 -1.14 -0.33
CA PRO A 103 -4.66 -2.03 -0.58
C PRO A 103 -4.24 -3.48 -0.83
N HIS A 104 -3.21 -3.69 -1.66
CA HIS A 104 -2.72 -5.02 -1.98
C HIS A 104 -2.07 -5.73 -0.78
N HIS A 105 -1.46 -5.03 0.18
CA HIS A 105 -0.98 -5.67 1.42
C HIS A 105 -2.09 -5.96 2.43
N LEU A 106 -3.24 -5.27 2.32
CA LEU A 106 -4.44 -5.54 3.12
C LEU A 106 -5.30 -6.68 2.57
N THR A 107 -5.13 -7.06 1.30
CA THR A 107 -6.02 -8.03 0.66
C THR A 107 -5.29 -9.15 -0.10
N MET A 108 -4.00 -9.03 -0.41
CA MET A 108 -3.23 -10.04 -1.15
C MET A 108 -2.06 -10.56 -0.33
N THR A 109 -1.61 -11.77 -0.66
CA THR A 109 -0.55 -12.48 0.06
C THR A 109 0.51 -13.04 -0.88
N ASP A 110 1.61 -13.54 -0.34
CA ASP A 110 2.63 -14.29 -1.10
C ASP A 110 2.06 -15.46 -1.93
N GLY A 111 0.95 -16.06 -1.48
CA GLY A 111 0.17 -17.03 -2.27
C GLY A 111 -0.25 -16.54 -3.66
N TRP A 112 -0.37 -15.23 -3.89
CA TRP A 112 -0.61 -14.68 -5.24
C TRP A 112 0.55 -14.94 -6.19
N VAL A 113 1.78 -14.91 -5.67
CA VAL A 113 2.98 -15.29 -6.40
C VAL A 113 2.97 -16.79 -6.74
N ALA A 114 2.33 -17.63 -5.91
CA ALA A 114 2.12 -19.04 -6.20
C ALA A 114 0.99 -19.32 -7.22
N GLY A 115 0.33 -18.28 -7.74
CA GLY A 115 -0.81 -18.41 -8.67
C GLY A 115 -2.19 -18.37 -8.00
N SER A 116 -2.28 -18.30 -6.67
CA SER A 116 -3.57 -18.11 -6.00
C SER A 116 -4.20 -16.76 -6.39
N ARG A 117 -5.52 -16.71 -6.54
CA ARG A 117 -6.28 -15.46 -6.75
C ARG A 117 -7.37 -15.33 -5.68
N THR A 118 -6.97 -15.55 -4.44
CA THR A 118 -7.81 -15.43 -3.25
C THR A 118 -7.43 -14.16 -2.49
N LEU A 119 -8.41 -13.27 -2.32
CA LEU A 119 -8.25 -12.11 -1.44
C LEU A 119 -8.39 -12.54 0.03
N VAL A 120 -7.61 -11.92 0.91
CA VAL A 120 -7.68 -12.07 2.37
C VAL A 120 -8.43 -10.88 2.97
N ASN A 121 -8.98 -11.06 4.17
CA ASN A 121 -9.81 -10.08 4.91
C ASN A 121 -11.15 -9.74 4.22
N VAL A 122 -11.52 -10.40 3.13
CA VAL A 122 -12.77 -10.15 2.41
C VAL A 122 -13.61 -11.42 2.30
N ASN A 123 -14.87 -11.27 1.90
CA ASN A 123 -15.81 -12.37 1.66
C ASN A 123 -16.02 -12.65 0.15
N GLU A 124 -15.11 -12.16 -0.69
CA GLU A 124 -15.16 -12.41 -2.14
C GLU A 124 -14.70 -13.84 -2.43
N PRO A 125 -15.33 -14.56 -3.37
CA PRO A 125 -14.90 -15.88 -3.76
C PRO A 125 -13.50 -15.84 -4.40
N PRO A 126 -12.73 -16.94 -4.32
CA PRO A 126 -11.49 -17.04 -5.06
C PRO A 126 -11.76 -17.06 -6.57
N GLU A 127 -10.89 -16.41 -7.33
CA GLU A 127 -10.91 -16.45 -8.79
C GLU A 127 -10.11 -17.65 -9.34
N ALA A 128 -10.18 -17.86 -10.65
CA ALA A 128 -9.35 -18.85 -11.33
C ALA A 128 -7.86 -18.63 -11.01
N ALA A 129 -7.14 -19.72 -10.72
CA ALA A 129 -5.71 -19.64 -10.45
C ALA A 129 -4.96 -19.04 -11.66
N GLY A 130 -4.04 -18.13 -11.37
CA GLY A 130 -3.12 -17.57 -12.34
C GLY A 130 -1.83 -18.40 -12.43
N ASP A 131 -0.92 -17.93 -13.28
CA ASP A 131 0.39 -18.56 -13.42
C ASP A 131 1.25 -18.34 -12.15
N PRO A 132 1.92 -19.38 -11.63
CA PRO A 132 2.95 -19.21 -10.61
C PRO A 132 4.10 -18.33 -11.13
N ALA A 133 4.67 -17.54 -10.24
CA ALA A 133 5.69 -16.54 -10.54
C ALA A 133 5.26 -15.52 -11.63
N ASP A 134 3.98 -15.13 -11.63
CA ASP A 134 3.50 -13.99 -12.43
C ASP A 134 4.24 -12.69 -12.05
N PRO A 135 5.00 -12.07 -12.96
CA PRO A 135 5.73 -10.83 -12.68
C PRO A 135 4.88 -9.69 -12.13
N ASN A 136 3.58 -9.66 -12.43
CA ASN A 136 2.65 -8.64 -11.95
C ASN A 136 2.39 -8.72 -10.44
N THR A 137 2.71 -9.84 -9.78
CA THR A 137 2.63 -9.96 -8.31
C THR A 137 3.90 -9.51 -7.59
N LYS A 138 4.97 -9.16 -8.33
CA LYS A 138 6.24 -8.68 -7.76
C LYS A 138 6.16 -7.21 -7.35
N VAL A 139 6.11 -6.93 -6.04
CA VAL A 139 6.07 -5.59 -5.43
C VAL A 139 7.14 -5.45 -4.35
N ASN A 140 7.49 -4.22 -3.97
CA ASN A 140 8.45 -3.96 -2.91
C ASN A 140 7.89 -2.90 -1.94
N PRO A 141 7.62 -3.24 -0.67
CA PRO A 141 7.90 -4.52 -0.03
C PRO A 141 6.98 -5.65 -0.52
N PRO A 142 7.46 -6.92 -0.49
CA PRO A 142 6.75 -8.03 -1.12
C PRO A 142 5.43 -8.34 -0.44
N LEU A 143 4.51 -8.96 -1.19
CA LEU A 143 3.35 -9.63 -0.60
C LEU A 143 3.84 -10.69 0.39
N ARG A 144 3.27 -10.70 1.59
CA ARG A 144 3.67 -11.56 2.72
C ARG A 144 2.58 -12.61 3.02
N PRO A 145 2.78 -13.55 3.95
CA PRO A 145 1.79 -14.56 4.28
C PRO A 145 0.53 -13.92 4.87
N ALA A 146 -0.61 -14.62 4.78
CA ALA A 146 -1.91 -14.13 5.22
C ALA A 146 -1.94 -13.58 6.66
N ALA A 147 -1.13 -14.12 7.57
CA ALA A 147 -1.02 -13.62 8.94
C ALA A 147 -0.58 -12.16 8.99
N GLU A 148 0.33 -11.73 8.11
CA GLU A 148 0.78 -10.34 8.03
C GLU A 148 -0.35 -9.43 7.53
N THR A 149 -1.05 -9.85 6.48
CA THR A 149 -2.22 -9.13 5.93
C THR A 149 -3.31 -8.91 6.98
N VAL A 150 -3.57 -9.89 7.85
CA VAL A 150 -4.51 -9.76 8.98
C VAL A 150 -3.99 -8.77 10.03
N ASN A 151 -2.71 -8.88 10.39
CA ASN A 151 -2.08 -7.98 11.38
C ASN A 151 -2.06 -6.53 10.92
N LEU A 152 -1.81 -6.27 9.63
CA LEU A 152 -1.82 -4.93 9.05
C LEU A 152 -3.22 -4.30 9.10
N LEU A 153 -4.26 -5.06 8.80
CA LEU A 153 -5.64 -4.57 8.93
C LEU A 153 -5.98 -4.23 10.39
N ALA A 154 -5.56 -5.07 11.34
CA ALA A 154 -5.73 -4.78 12.77
C ALA A 154 -5.00 -3.49 13.18
N ALA A 155 -3.76 -3.29 12.71
CA ALA A 155 -2.97 -2.09 12.97
C ALA A 155 -3.53 -0.84 12.28
N LEU A 156 -4.18 -0.97 11.13
CA LEU A 156 -4.92 0.14 10.51
C LEU A 156 -6.13 0.52 11.37
N ARG A 157 -6.91 -0.47 11.83
CA ARG A 157 -8.13 -0.27 12.62
C ARG A 157 -7.86 0.31 14.01
N ASP A 158 -6.76 -0.09 14.66
CA ASP A 158 -6.39 0.43 15.99
C ASP A 158 -5.71 1.81 15.95
N GLY A 159 -5.42 2.35 14.75
CA GLY A 159 -4.78 3.65 14.55
C GLY A 159 -3.25 3.63 14.62
N THR A 160 -2.63 2.45 14.69
CA THR A 160 -1.18 2.28 14.57
C THR A 160 -0.68 2.68 13.19
N ILE A 161 -1.42 2.31 12.14
CA ILE A 161 -1.21 2.77 10.76
C ILE A 161 -2.26 3.84 10.46
N ASP A 162 -1.81 4.98 9.94
CA ASP A 162 -2.61 6.20 9.90
C ASP A 162 -3.47 6.30 8.64
N LEU A 163 -2.95 5.88 7.48
CA LEU A 163 -3.59 6.08 6.18
C LEU A 163 -3.38 4.92 5.21
N ILE A 164 -4.15 4.92 4.13
CA ILE A 164 -3.96 4.02 2.99
C ILE A 164 -3.36 4.82 1.84
N ALA A 165 -2.29 4.31 1.24
CA ALA A 165 -1.73 4.81 -0.02
C ALA A 165 -1.68 3.67 -1.04
N THR A 166 -1.43 3.95 -2.32
CA THR A 166 -1.54 2.91 -3.36
C THR A 166 -0.20 2.33 -3.80
N ASP A 167 0.88 3.08 -3.58
CA ASP A 167 2.18 2.85 -4.20
C ASP A 167 2.06 2.53 -5.70
N HIS A 168 1.29 3.35 -6.41
CA HIS A 168 1.04 3.15 -7.84
C HIS A 168 2.35 3.20 -8.64
N ALA A 169 2.81 2.02 -9.08
CA ALA A 169 4.10 1.83 -9.75
C ALA A 169 3.93 1.16 -11.12
N PRO A 170 3.51 1.94 -12.15
CA PRO A 170 3.35 1.43 -13.51
C PRO A 170 4.70 1.17 -14.20
N HIS A 171 4.85 0.00 -14.80
CA HIS A 171 6.04 -0.39 -15.57
C HIS A 171 5.72 -0.72 -17.02
N ALA A 172 6.69 -0.56 -17.92
CA ALA A 172 6.51 -0.99 -19.30
C ALA A 172 6.46 -2.52 -19.39
N VAL A 173 5.75 -3.04 -20.40
CA VAL A 173 5.59 -4.49 -20.62
C VAL A 173 6.93 -5.25 -20.65
N PRO A 174 7.98 -4.78 -21.37
CA PRO A 174 9.27 -5.47 -21.40
C PRO A 174 9.99 -5.55 -20.05
N GLU A 175 9.78 -4.57 -19.17
CA GLU A 175 10.41 -4.49 -17.85
C GLU A 175 9.68 -5.34 -16.80
N LYS A 176 8.47 -5.80 -17.13
CA LYS A 176 7.53 -6.37 -16.18
C LYS A 176 6.93 -7.67 -16.71
N SER A 177 5.85 -7.60 -17.49
CA SER A 177 5.06 -8.77 -17.89
C SER A 177 5.80 -9.71 -18.84
N ASP A 178 6.73 -9.22 -19.65
CA ASP A 178 7.57 -10.07 -20.54
C ASP A 178 8.90 -10.50 -19.88
N SER A 179 9.13 -10.11 -18.62
CA SER A 179 10.35 -10.45 -17.89
C SER A 179 10.12 -11.68 -16.99
N ALA A 180 11.16 -12.49 -16.82
CA ALA A 180 11.16 -13.52 -15.77
C ALA A 180 10.96 -12.87 -14.38
N PHE A 181 10.27 -13.54 -13.47
CA PHE A 181 9.88 -12.97 -12.17
C PHE A 181 11.04 -12.35 -11.40
N ASP A 182 12.17 -13.05 -11.30
CA ASP A 182 13.39 -12.59 -10.61
C ASP A 182 14.01 -11.34 -11.24
N ARG A 183 13.82 -11.14 -12.55
CA ARG A 183 14.35 -10.00 -13.31
C ARG A 183 13.35 -8.86 -13.51
N ALA A 184 12.06 -9.12 -13.35
CA ALA A 184 11.02 -8.13 -13.52
C ALA A 184 11.16 -7.00 -12.50
N ALA A 185 10.80 -5.78 -12.89
CA ALA A 185 10.77 -4.62 -12.01
C ALA A 185 9.77 -4.82 -10.85
N PHE A 186 10.07 -4.27 -9.68
CA PHE A 186 9.12 -4.25 -8.56
C PHE A 186 8.06 -3.16 -8.76
N GLY A 187 6.80 -3.49 -8.50
CA GLY A 187 5.71 -2.53 -8.53
C GLY A 187 4.48 -3.04 -9.29
N LEU A 188 3.30 -2.53 -8.92
CA LEU A 188 2.05 -2.79 -9.64
C LEU A 188 1.24 -1.51 -9.83
N SER A 189 0.39 -1.51 -10.83
CA SER A 189 -0.60 -0.46 -11.02
C SER A 189 -1.73 -0.60 -10.00
N GLY A 190 -1.73 0.21 -8.93
CA GLY A 190 -2.74 0.13 -7.86
C GLY A 190 -3.81 1.24 -7.80
N LEU A 191 -3.61 2.39 -8.46
CA LEU A 191 -4.44 3.60 -8.26
C LEU A 191 -5.94 3.35 -8.53
N GLU A 192 -6.25 2.73 -9.66
CA GLU A 192 -7.64 2.49 -10.11
C GLU A 192 -8.36 1.40 -9.29
N PHE A 193 -7.62 0.65 -8.46
CA PHE A 193 -8.14 -0.50 -7.72
C PHE A 193 -8.25 -0.26 -6.21
N ALA A 194 -7.76 0.88 -5.71
CA ALA A 194 -7.78 1.17 -4.27
C ALA A 194 -9.21 1.17 -3.71
N VAL A 195 -10.13 1.89 -4.35
CA VAL A 195 -11.53 1.98 -3.93
C VAL A 195 -12.24 0.62 -3.93
N PRO A 196 -12.27 -0.16 -5.05
CA PRO A 196 -12.97 -1.44 -5.04
C PRO A 196 -12.40 -2.44 -4.03
N LEU A 197 -11.07 -2.48 -3.83
CA LEU A 197 -10.46 -3.33 -2.82
C LEU A 197 -10.86 -2.91 -1.40
N MET A 198 -10.94 -1.61 -1.12
CA MET A 198 -11.42 -1.13 0.18
C MET A 198 -12.92 -1.37 0.38
N LEU A 199 -13.73 -1.26 -0.68
CA LEU A 199 -15.15 -1.61 -0.63
C LEU A 199 -15.38 -3.12 -0.42
N ALA A 200 -14.47 -3.98 -0.88
CA ALA A 200 -14.50 -5.40 -0.53
C ALA A 200 -14.31 -5.65 0.98
N LEU A 201 -13.44 -4.89 1.65
CA LEU A 201 -13.30 -4.90 3.11
C LEU A 201 -14.57 -4.38 3.81
N VAL A 202 -15.24 -3.37 3.23
CA VAL A 202 -16.53 -2.87 3.74
C VAL A 202 -17.61 -3.94 3.65
N ARG A 203 -17.75 -4.61 2.49
CA ARG A 203 -18.70 -5.72 2.31
C ARG A 203 -18.44 -6.89 3.26
N ALA A 204 -17.19 -7.07 3.68
CA ALA A 204 -16.78 -8.07 4.64
C ALA A 204 -16.87 -7.63 6.11
N ASP A 205 -17.50 -6.49 6.39
CA ASP A 205 -17.65 -5.90 7.73
C ASP A 205 -16.33 -5.68 8.48
N GLN A 206 -15.24 -5.47 7.72
CA GLN A 206 -13.92 -5.18 8.30
C GLN A 206 -13.70 -3.70 8.58
N MET A 207 -14.42 -2.82 7.85
CA MET A 207 -14.39 -1.37 8.03
C MET A 207 -15.67 -0.73 7.46
N SER A 208 -15.96 0.51 7.82
CA SER A 208 -17.10 1.27 7.27
C SER A 208 -16.71 2.10 6.04
N ILE A 209 -17.69 2.57 5.26
CA ILE A 209 -17.44 3.56 4.18
C ILE A 209 -16.78 4.83 4.76
N SER A 210 -17.18 5.25 5.95
CA SER A 210 -16.54 6.38 6.64
C SER A 210 -15.07 6.13 6.95
N ASP A 211 -14.67 4.89 7.23
CA ASP A 211 -13.27 4.53 7.38
C ASP A 211 -12.51 4.61 6.05
N VAL A 212 -13.10 4.15 4.95
CA VAL A 212 -12.50 4.28 3.61
C VAL A 212 -12.24 5.75 3.28
N VAL A 213 -13.24 6.63 3.47
CA VAL A 213 -13.10 8.08 3.28
C VAL A 213 -12.04 8.65 4.23
N ARG A 214 -12.01 8.19 5.49
CA ARG A 214 -11.03 8.63 6.47
C ARG A 214 -9.61 8.31 6.03
N TYR A 215 -9.33 7.05 5.68
CA TYR A 215 -7.99 6.59 5.37
C TYR A 215 -7.45 7.07 4.01
N LEU A 216 -8.31 7.26 3.01
CA LEU A 216 -7.91 7.67 1.66
C LEU A 216 -8.03 9.18 1.41
N SER A 217 -8.75 9.92 2.25
CA SER A 217 -9.06 11.34 2.00
C SER A 217 -8.80 12.23 3.21
N LEU A 218 -9.56 12.05 4.30
CA LEU A 218 -9.51 12.97 5.44
C LEU A 218 -8.17 12.94 6.18
N THR A 219 -7.69 11.75 6.54
CA THR A 219 -6.42 11.59 7.27
C THR A 219 -5.22 12.08 6.47
N PRO A 220 -5.00 11.65 5.20
CA PRO A 220 -3.86 12.15 4.43
C PRO A 220 -3.93 13.68 4.25
N ALA A 221 -5.11 14.25 3.95
CA ALA A 221 -5.23 15.70 3.83
C ALA A 221 -4.88 16.44 5.13
N ARG A 222 -5.33 15.93 6.28
CA ARG A 222 -5.01 16.51 7.60
C ARG A 222 -3.53 16.40 7.95
N LEU A 223 -2.90 15.25 7.70
CA LEU A 223 -1.48 15.05 7.95
C LEU A 223 -0.65 16.02 7.10
N TRP A 224 -0.96 16.11 5.81
CA TRP A 224 -0.20 16.94 4.87
C TRP A 224 -0.65 18.40 4.82
N LYS A 225 -1.58 18.81 5.70
CA LYS A 225 -2.12 20.18 5.80
C LYS A 225 -2.70 20.69 4.47
N LEU A 226 -3.38 19.81 3.75
CA LEU A 226 -4.05 20.13 2.48
C LEU A 226 -5.47 20.65 2.73
N PRO A 227 -6.01 21.54 1.88
CA PRO A 227 -7.31 22.19 2.08
C PRO A 227 -8.53 21.29 1.81
N GLY A 228 -8.33 20.05 1.35
CA GLY A 228 -9.39 19.11 0.98
C GLY A 228 -9.53 17.92 1.94
N GLY A 229 -9.97 16.78 1.41
CA GLY A 229 -10.14 15.55 2.19
C GLY A 229 -11.50 15.43 2.89
N HIS A 230 -12.40 16.39 2.68
CA HIS A 230 -13.75 16.42 3.25
C HIS A 230 -14.73 17.14 2.31
N LEU A 231 -16.02 16.92 2.54
CA LEU A 231 -17.10 17.60 1.83
C LEU A 231 -17.82 18.55 2.80
N SER A 232 -17.52 19.84 2.68
CA SER A 232 -18.22 20.90 3.41
C SER A 232 -18.26 22.18 2.59
N GLU A 233 -19.20 23.07 2.88
CA GLU A 233 -19.25 24.39 2.23
C GLU A 233 -17.91 25.13 2.37
N GLY A 234 -17.47 25.76 1.27
CA GLY A 234 -16.20 26.50 1.21
C GLY A 234 -14.94 25.65 0.97
N ALA A 235 -15.02 24.32 1.03
CA ALA A 235 -13.91 23.44 0.65
C ALA A 235 -13.73 23.37 -0.88
N PRO A 236 -12.54 22.99 -1.38
CA PRO A 236 -12.36 22.68 -2.80
C PRO A 236 -13.38 21.64 -3.27
N ALA A 237 -13.96 21.83 -4.46
CA ALA A 237 -14.88 20.88 -5.08
C ALA A 237 -14.11 19.69 -5.70
N ASP A 238 -13.38 18.98 -4.85
CA ASP A 238 -12.66 17.74 -5.14
C ASP A 238 -13.57 16.56 -4.75
N ILE A 239 -14.30 16.02 -5.71
CA ILE A 239 -15.42 15.10 -5.48
C ILE A 239 -15.26 13.87 -6.36
N THR A 240 -15.44 12.69 -5.76
CA THR A 240 -15.53 11.42 -6.49
C THR A 240 -16.91 10.82 -6.29
N VAL A 241 -17.57 10.44 -7.39
CA VAL A 241 -18.82 9.67 -7.38
C VAL A 241 -18.47 8.21 -7.62
N ILE A 242 -18.94 7.34 -6.73
CA ILE A 242 -18.69 5.90 -6.75
C ILE A 242 -20.04 5.20 -6.83
N ASP A 243 -20.20 4.29 -7.78
CA ASP A 243 -21.28 3.29 -7.76
C ASP A 243 -20.75 2.08 -6.98
N PRO A 244 -21.21 1.84 -5.74
CA PRO A 244 -20.70 0.76 -4.91
C PRO A 244 -21.11 -0.63 -5.40
N GLU A 245 -22.16 -0.73 -6.23
CA GLU A 245 -22.74 -1.99 -6.68
C GLU A 245 -22.28 -2.41 -8.07
N GLU A 246 -21.85 -1.45 -8.91
CA GLU A 246 -21.37 -1.76 -10.26
C GLU A 246 -20.20 -2.75 -10.24
N ARG A 247 -20.35 -3.81 -11.02
CA ARG A 247 -19.34 -4.84 -11.28
C ARG A 247 -18.75 -4.65 -12.66
N TRP A 248 -17.43 -4.81 -12.78
CA TRP A 248 -16.73 -4.76 -14.07
C TRP A 248 -15.53 -5.70 -14.07
N VAL A 249 -15.21 -6.20 -15.25
CA VAL A 249 -13.98 -6.98 -15.48
C VAL A 249 -12.82 -6.02 -15.70
N VAL A 250 -11.71 -6.24 -15.01
CA VAL A 250 -10.48 -5.48 -15.19
C VAL A 250 -9.83 -5.86 -16.53
N ASP A 251 -9.89 -4.95 -17.48
CA ASP A 251 -9.29 -5.09 -18.82
C ASP A 251 -8.43 -3.86 -19.13
N ARG A 252 -7.37 -4.02 -19.94
CA ARG A 252 -6.63 -2.93 -20.59
C ARG A 252 -7.54 -1.85 -21.18
N ALA A 253 -8.67 -2.23 -21.79
CA ALA A 253 -9.64 -1.28 -22.35
C ALA A 253 -10.35 -0.42 -21.29
N THR A 254 -10.45 -0.92 -20.05
CA THR A 254 -11.10 -0.24 -18.93
C THR A 254 -10.15 0.60 -18.06
N LEU A 255 -8.84 0.53 -18.32
CA LEU A 255 -7.82 1.22 -17.52
C LEU A 255 -7.39 2.54 -18.13
N SER A 256 -7.31 3.57 -17.29
CA SER A 256 -6.75 4.88 -17.63
C SER A 256 -5.22 4.88 -17.54
N THR A 257 -4.63 4.14 -16.59
CA THR A 257 -3.17 4.04 -16.45
C THR A 257 -2.56 3.38 -17.69
N LYS A 258 -1.50 3.95 -18.25
CA LYS A 258 -0.82 3.43 -19.47
C LYS A 258 -0.32 1.98 -19.34
N SER A 259 0.14 1.60 -18.16
CA SER A 259 0.54 0.22 -17.87
C SER A 259 -0.65 -0.61 -17.41
N ALA A 260 -0.60 -1.91 -17.70
CA ALA A 260 -1.55 -2.91 -17.22
C ALA A 260 -0.86 -3.91 -16.27
N ASN A 261 0.25 -3.52 -15.63
CA ASN A 261 1.00 -4.38 -14.70
C ASN A 261 0.28 -4.57 -13.36
N THR A 262 -0.77 -5.38 -13.36
CA THR A 262 -1.55 -5.72 -12.16
C THR A 262 -1.96 -7.19 -12.23
N PRO A 263 -1.91 -7.94 -11.12
CA PRO A 263 -2.37 -9.32 -11.10
C PRO A 263 -3.90 -9.43 -11.09
N LEU A 264 -4.60 -8.29 -11.08
CA LEU A 264 -6.06 -8.19 -11.11
C LEU A 264 -6.64 -8.26 -12.54
N LEU A 265 -5.82 -8.26 -13.59
CA LEU A 265 -6.31 -8.37 -14.96
C LEU A 265 -7.19 -9.61 -15.14
N GLY A 266 -8.35 -9.43 -15.75
CA GLY A 266 -9.34 -10.49 -15.98
C GLY A 266 -10.26 -10.78 -14.79
N MET A 267 -9.99 -10.25 -13.60
CA MET A 267 -10.88 -10.41 -12.44
C MET A 267 -12.08 -9.45 -12.52
N GLU A 268 -13.22 -9.86 -11.95
CA GLU A 268 -14.35 -8.96 -11.72
C GLU A 268 -14.16 -8.21 -10.40
N LEU A 269 -14.25 -6.89 -10.42
CA LEU A 269 -14.25 -6.05 -9.22
C LEU A 269 -15.61 -5.37 -9.05
N GLN A 270 -15.94 -5.00 -7.81
CA GLN A 270 -17.18 -4.32 -7.44
C GLN A 270 -16.91 -3.01 -6.70
N GLY A 271 -17.59 -1.94 -7.12
CA GLY A 271 -17.43 -0.58 -6.60
C GLY A 271 -16.67 0.36 -7.53
N ARG A 272 -17.33 0.83 -8.60
CA ARG A 272 -16.69 1.56 -9.71
C ARG A 272 -16.74 3.06 -9.50
N ILE A 273 -15.63 3.74 -9.80
CA ILE A 273 -15.61 5.20 -9.86
C ILE A 273 -16.35 5.62 -11.14
N LYS A 274 -17.34 6.52 -11.00
CA LYS A 274 -18.16 7.03 -12.10
C LYS A 274 -17.76 8.43 -12.53
N LEU A 275 -17.29 9.26 -11.59
CA LEU A 275 -16.89 10.63 -11.86
C LEU A 275 -15.83 11.07 -10.86
N THR A 276 -14.85 11.85 -11.33
CA THR A 276 -13.90 12.56 -10.47
C THR A 276 -13.82 14.02 -10.90
N MET A 277 -14.02 14.92 -9.95
CA MET A 277 -13.94 16.36 -10.09
C MET A 277 -12.75 16.89 -9.29
N VAL A 278 -12.04 17.87 -9.84
CA VAL A 278 -10.93 18.57 -9.16
C VAL A 278 -11.16 20.07 -9.30
N GLY A 279 -11.32 20.76 -8.16
CA GLY A 279 -11.58 22.20 -8.13
C GLY A 279 -12.86 22.62 -8.87
N GLY A 280 -13.87 21.75 -8.95
CA GLY A 280 -15.11 22.02 -9.68
C GLY A 280 -15.10 21.56 -11.15
N GLU A 281 -13.96 21.12 -11.69
CA GLU A 281 -13.84 20.66 -13.07
C GLU A 281 -13.86 19.12 -13.13
N VAL A 282 -14.72 18.56 -14.00
CA VAL A 282 -14.75 17.12 -14.25
C VAL A 282 -13.46 16.69 -14.96
N ARG A 283 -12.66 15.84 -14.30
CA ARG A 283 -11.40 15.29 -14.83
C ARG A 283 -11.54 13.85 -15.31
N PHE A 284 -12.53 13.13 -14.80
CA PHE A 284 -12.86 11.77 -15.20
C PHE A 284 -14.37 11.59 -15.15
N ALA A 285 -14.91 10.90 -16.13
CA ALA A 285 -16.26 10.35 -16.13
C ALA A 285 -16.19 8.99 -16.84
N SER A 286 -16.71 7.94 -16.23
CA SER A 286 -16.88 6.66 -16.91
C SER A 286 -18.08 6.75 -17.84
N ASP A 287 -18.04 6.03 -18.95
CA ASP A 287 -19.20 5.81 -19.82
C ASP A 287 -20.40 5.19 -19.08
#